data_AF-A0A7L0LIN3-F1
#
_entry.id   AF-A0A7L0LIN3-F1
#
_cell.length_a   1.000
_cell.length_b   1.000
_cell.length_c   1.000
_cell.angle_alpha   90.00
_cell.angle_beta   90.00
_cell.angle_gamma   90.00
#
_symmetry.space_group_name_H-M   'P 1'
#
loop_
_entity.id
_entity.type
_entity.pdbx_description
1 polymer ?
#
loop_
_entity_poly.entity_id
_entity_poly.type
_entity_poly.pdbx_seq_one_letter_code
_entity_poly.pdbx_strand_id
1 'polypeptide(L)'
;LRDFLLVYNRMTELCFRHCVCNLNYRLLTGREESCLDSCAARLVRANHRLMGAYVGLVPALLQRRAAELGAAAGPSGLSASPDPAPGPAES
;
A
#
# COMPACT_ATOMS: atom_id res chain seq x y z
N LEU A 1 -12.11 9.83 -2.13
CA LEU A 1 -13.40 9.20 -1.72
C LEU A 1 -13.34 7.67 -1.75
N ARG A 2 -12.80 7.04 -2.81
CA ARG A 2 -12.65 5.58 -2.93
C ARG A 2 -11.99 4.92 -1.71
N ASP A 3 -10.85 5.43 -1.27
CA ASP A 3 -10.10 4.79 -0.17
C ASP A 3 -10.83 4.90 1.16
N PHE A 4 -11.53 6.01 1.38
CA PHE A 4 -12.43 6.17 2.52
C PHE A 4 -13.53 5.12 2.52
N LEU A 5 -14.18 4.90 1.36
CA LEU A 5 -15.23 3.89 1.23
C LEU A 5 -14.69 2.47 1.43
N LEU A 6 -13.45 2.19 0.99
CA LEU A 6 -12.82 0.90 1.21
C LEU A 6 -12.59 0.65 2.71
N VAL A 7 -12.05 1.63 3.43
CA VAL A 7 -11.87 1.55 4.89
C VAL A 7 -13.22 1.41 5.61
N TYR A 8 -14.22 2.20 5.20
CA TYR A 8 -15.56 2.14 5.78
C TYR A 8 -16.19 0.75 5.59
N ASN A 9 -16.18 0.22 4.37
CA ASN A 9 -16.75 -1.10 4.07
C ASN A 9 -16.02 -2.22 4.83
N ARG A 10 -14.70 -2.09 4.99
CA ARG A 10 -13.94 -3.05 5.78
C ARG A 10 -14.26 -2.95 7.27
N MET A 11 -14.43 -1.73 7.77
CA MET A 11 -14.81 -1.46 9.16
C MET A 11 -16.19 -2.05 9.47
N THR A 12 -17.17 -1.82 8.61
CA THR A 12 -18.53 -2.32 8.81
C THR A 12 -18.57 -3.84 8.83
N GLU A 13 -17.89 -4.50 7.88
CA GLU A 13 -17.79 -5.97 7.86
C GLU A 13 -17.16 -6.52 9.15
N LEU A 14 -16.02 -5.96 9.58
CA LEU A 14 -15.27 -6.44 10.73
C LEU A 14 -16.06 -6.25 12.02
N CYS A 15 -16.61 -5.06 12.23
CA CYS A 15 -17.37 -4.77 13.44
C CYS A 15 -18.69 -5.56 13.50
N PHE A 16 -19.36 -5.79 12.36
CA PHE A 16 -20.52 -6.66 12.31
C PHE A 16 -20.17 -8.08 12.74
N ARG A 17 -19.14 -8.70 12.15
CA ARG A 17 -18.71 -10.08 12.47
C ARG A 17 -18.26 -10.25 13.92
N HIS A 18 -17.72 -9.20 14.53
CA HIS A 18 -17.19 -9.26 15.89
C HIS A 18 -18.23 -8.94 16.96
N CYS A 19 -19.12 -7.97 16.70
CA CYS A 19 -20.04 -7.44 17.71
C CYS A 19 -21.45 -7.98 17.59
N VAL A 20 -21.97 -8.21 16.38
CA VAL A 20 -23.35 -8.67 16.19
C VAL A 20 -23.40 -10.18 16.33
N CYS A 21 -23.93 -10.63 17.46
CA CYS A 21 -23.98 -12.05 17.81
C CYS A 21 -25.41 -12.55 18.04
N ASN A 22 -26.38 -11.66 18.19
CA ASN A 22 -27.78 -12.01 18.36
C ASN A 22 -28.63 -11.51 17.18
N LEU A 23 -29.11 -12.44 16.36
CA LEU A 23 -29.92 -12.15 15.17
C LEU A 23 -31.42 -12.43 15.38
N ASN A 24 -31.85 -12.63 16.62
CA ASN A 24 -33.26 -12.92 16.94
C ASN A 24 -34.17 -11.68 16.85
N TYR A 25 -33.59 -10.48 16.80
CA TYR A 25 -34.31 -9.22 16.72
C TYR A 25 -33.73 -8.34 15.61
N ARG A 26 -34.54 -7.41 15.10
CA ARG A 26 -34.15 -6.50 14.02
C ARG A 26 -33.23 -5.36 14.49
N LEU A 27 -33.36 -4.96 15.76
CA LEU A 27 -32.55 -3.89 16.35
C LEU A 27 -31.39 -4.49 17.14
N LEU A 28 -30.31 -3.73 17.23
CA LEU A 28 -29.17 -4.10 18.07
C LEU A 28 -29.55 -4.04 19.54
N THR A 29 -28.94 -4.94 20.32
CA THR A 29 -28.98 -4.85 21.77
C THR A 29 -28.00 -3.77 22.26
N GLY A 30 -28.23 -3.19 23.45
CA GLY A 30 -27.33 -2.17 24.00
C GLY A 30 -25.88 -2.65 24.19
N ARG A 31 -25.65 -3.96 24.33
CA ARG A 31 -24.29 -4.55 24.35
C ARG A 31 -23.63 -4.50 22.98
N GLU A 32 -24.38 -4.81 21.92
CA GLU A 32 -23.87 -4.78 20.55
C GLU A 32 -23.58 -3.34 20.11
N GLU A 33 -24.43 -2.38 20.48
CA GLU A 33 -24.20 -0.95 20.24
C GLU A 33 -22.89 -0.47 20.87
N SER A 34 -22.71 -0.72 22.18
CA SER A 34 -21.47 -0.35 22.88
C SER A 34 -20.21 -1.03 22.30
N CYS A 35 -20.36 -2.28 21.83
CA CYS A 35 -19.28 -2.98 21.13
C CYS A 35 -18.94 -2.30 19.79
N LEU A 36 -19.94 -1.93 18.99
CA LEU A 36 -19.75 -1.28 17.69
C LEU A 36 -19.04 0.07 17.85
N ASP A 37 -19.46 0.90 18.80
CA ASP A 37 -18.80 2.19 19.06
C ASP A 37 -17.32 2.02 19.40
N SER A 38 -17.04 1.05 20.28
CA SER A 38 -15.68 0.72 20.67
C SER A 38 -14.87 0.15 19.50
N CYS A 39 -15.49 -0.70 18.66
CA CYS A 39 -14.87 -1.31 17.49
C CYS A 39 -14.48 -0.26 16.45
N ALA A 40 -15.43 0.60 16.05
CA ALA A 40 -15.20 1.67 15.08
C ALA A 40 -14.11 2.63 15.57
N ALA A 41 -14.19 3.07 16.83
CA ALA A 41 -13.19 3.98 17.40
C ALA A 41 -11.79 3.34 17.45
N ARG A 42 -11.68 2.05 17.79
CA ARG A 42 -10.41 1.31 17.74
C ARG A 42 -9.87 1.21 16.32
N LEU A 43 -10.70 0.88 15.35
CA LEU A 43 -10.28 0.70 13.97
C LEU A 43 -9.83 2.01 13.34
N VAL A 44 -10.52 3.12 13.59
CA VAL A 44 -10.09 4.45 13.15
C VAL A 44 -8.73 4.81 13.73
N ARG A 45 -8.53 4.62 15.05
CA ARG A 45 -7.23 4.88 15.70
C ARG A 45 -6.13 3.98 15.13
N ALA A 46 -6.41 2.69 14.94
CA ALA A 46 -5.46 1.74 14.38
C ALA A 46 -5.09 2.10 12.93
N ASN A 47 -6.08 2.48 12.11
CA ASN A 47 -5.86 2.90 10.74
C ASN A 47 -4.98 4.15 10.68
N HIS A 48 -5.24 5.17 11.51
CA HIS A 48 -4.39 6.36 11.56
C HIS A 48 -2.95 6.04 12.00
N ARG A 49 -2.78 5.18 13.01
CA ARG A 49 -1.43 4.74 13.45
C ARG A 49 -0.68 4.00 12.35
N LEU A 50 -1.36 3.09 11.66
CA LEU A 50 -0.78 2.33 10.56
C LEU A 50 -0.42 3.23 9.39
N MET A 51 -1.32 4.13 9.00
CA MET A 51 -1.06 5.09 7.92
C MET A 51 0.09 6.04 8.27
N GLY A 52 0.21 6.47 9.52
CA GLY A 52 1.36 7.26 9.99
C GLY A 52 2.68 6.50 9.84
N ALA A 53 2.73 5.25 10.29
CA ALA A 53 3.91 4.40 10.13
C ALA A 53 4.23 4.11 8.65
N TYR A 54 3.19 3.87 7.84
CA TYR A 54 3.32 3.63 6.40
C TYR A 54 3.98 4.82 5.70
N VAL A 55 3.48 6.03 5.94
CA VAL A 55 4.05 7.27 5.36
C VAL A 55 5.50 7.48 5.80
N GLY A 56 5.85 7.14 7.05
CA GLY A 56 7.22 7.26 7.54
C GLY A 56 8.21 6.24 6.95
N LEU A 57 7.74 5.03 6.64
CA LEU A 57 8.62 3.91 6.25
C LEU A 57 8.72 3.71 4.73
N VAL A 58 7.59 3.86 4.02
CA VAL A 58 7.46 3.42 2.62
C VAL A 58 8.34 4.19 1.64
N PRO A 59 8.55 5.51 1.75
CA PRO A 59 9.44 6.22 0.83
C PRO A 59 10.85 5.64 0.80
N ALA A 60 11.41 5.34 1.97
CA ALA A 60 12.75 4.76 2.09
C ALA A 60 12.80 3.33 1.50
N LEU A 61 11.78 2.51 1.74
CA LEU A 61 11.70 1.16 1.17
C LEU A 61 11.59 1.20 -0.36
N LEU A 62 10.77 2.09 -0.90
CA LEU A 62 10.60 2.23 -2.35
C LEU A 62 11.87 2.77 -3.01
N GLN A 63 12.56 3.73 -2.39
CA GLN A 63 13.84 4.24 -2.90
C GLN A 63 14.91 3.14 -2.96
N ARG A 64 15.00 2.29 -1.94
CA ARG A 64 15.90 1.13 -1.94
C ARG A 64 15.58 0.14 -3.06
N ARG A 65 14.31 -0.22 -3.23
CA ARG A 65 13.88 -1.09 -4.33
C ARG A 65 14.17 -0.50 -5.70
N ALA A 66 13.98 0.80 -5.88
CA ALA A 66 14.29 1.48 -7.14
C ALA A 66 15.80 1.44 -7.44
N ALA A 67 16.65 1.65 -6.43
CA ALA A 67 18.10 1.55 -6.58
C ALA A 67 18.56 0.11 -6.91
N GLU A 68 17.96 -0.90 -6.28
CA GLU A 68 18.25 -2.32 -6.57
C GLU A 68 17.85 -2.72 -8.00
N LEU A 69 16.67 -2.27 -8.47
CA LEU A 69 16.23 -2.50 -9.84
C LEU A 69 17.09 -1.74 -10.86
N GLY A 70 17.50 -0.51 -10.55
CA GLY A 70 18.41 0.28 -11.38
C GLY A 70 19.84 -0.29 -11.43
N ALA A 71 20.33 -0.85 -10.33
CA ALA A 71 21.63 -1.53 -10.26
C ALA A 71 21.59 -2.90 -10.96
N ALA A 72 20.46 -3.64 -10.87
CA ALA A 72 20.26 -4.84 -11.66
C ALA A 72 20.15 -4.55 -13.17
N ALA A 73 19.88 -3.30 -13.56
CA ALA A 73 19.81 -2.83 -14.94
C ALA A 73 21.16 -2.33 -15.53
N GLY A 74 22.32 -2.50 -14.87
CA GLY A 74 23.62 -2.28 -15.53
C GLY A 74 24.85 -2.88 -14.83
N PRO A 75 25.92 -3.28 -15.56
CA PRO A 75 26.13 -3.26 -17.02
C PRO A 75 26.12 -4.67 -17.62
N SER A 76 25.14 -4.99 -18.46
CA SER A 76 25.36 -5.98 -19.52
C SER A 76 26.31 -5.34 -20.53
N GLY A 77 27.56 -5.81 -20.53
CA GLY A 77 28.63 -5.23 -21.33
C GLY A 77 28.34 -5.21 -22.81
N LEU A 78 28.55 -4.05 -23.43
CA LEU A 78 29.25 -3.96 -24.70
C LEU A 78 30.03 -2.65 -24.70
N SER A 79 31.35 -2.80 -24.50
CA SER A 79 32.32 -1.80 -24.91
C SER A 79 32.22 -1.64 -26.43
N ALA A 80 31.60 -0.56 -26.91
CA ALA A 80 31.84 -0.07 -28.25
C ALA A 80 32.75 1.15 -28.13
N SER A 81 34.05 0.91 -28.10
CA SER A 81 35.07 1.91 -28.42
C SER A 81 35.57 1.66 -29.85
N PRO A 82 36.25 2.62 -30.49
CA PRO A 82 35.86 3.11 -31.80
C PRO A 82 36.86 2.70 -32.88
N ASP A 83 36.40 2.11 -33.99
CA ASP A 83 37.25 1.91 -35.16
C ASP A 83 37.10 3.09 -36.15
N PRO A 84 38.19 3.80 -36.50
CA PRO A 84 38.19 4.75 -37.61
C PRO A 84 38.35 3.94 -38.91
N ALA A 85 37.31 3.90 -39.73
CA ALA A 85 37.44 3.32 -41.07
C ALA A 85 38.24 4.26 -41.98
N PRO A 86 39.23 3.75 -42.75
CA PRO A 86 40.00 4.55 -43.68
C PRO A 86 39.15 4.84 -44.93
N GLY A 87 39.20 6.09 -45.42
CA GLY A 87 38.64 6.42 -46.73
C GLY A 87 39.43 5.76 -47.86
N PRO A 88 38.89 5.84 -49.08
CA PRO A 88 39.75 6.11 -50.22
C PRO A 88 39.27 7.32 -51.05
N ALA A 89 40.23 7.92 -51.74
CA ALA A 89 40.12 8.84 -52.89
C ALA A 89 39.11 8.32 -53.92
N GLU A 90 38.48 9.08 -54.80
CA GLU A 90 38.91 10.09 -55.78
C GLU A 90 37.57 10.49 -56.48
N SER A 91 37.27 11.67 -57.04
CA SER A 91 37.97 12.50 -58.03
C SER A 91 37.30 13.88 -58.07
#